data_AF-A0A915EJ78-F1
#
_entry.id   AF-A0A915EJ78-F1
#
_cell.length_a   1.000
_cell.length_b   1.000
_cell.length_c   1.000
_cell.angle_alpha   90.00
_cell.angle_beta   90.00
_cell.angle_gamma   90.00
#
_symmetry.space_group_name_H-M   'P 1'
#
loop_
_entity.id
_entity.type
_entity.pdbx_description
1 polymer ?
#
loop_
_entity_poly.entity_id
_entity_poly.type
_entity_poly.pdbx_seq_one_letter_code
_entity_poly.pdbx_strand_id
1 'polypeptide(L)'
;MEEILKKCRRTPNLNNRLILCPLNRDVDRYNRRILDLLPGEEQTYLSADSPAEVDPLAVNVVDHDVSELNAFDPAQMPPHRLELRVGAIVMLLRNVNVQLGMCNGTRMIITELHSNVIRCRIINESSRMFNQVVNLPRFKFEFDGSRQGELTKGTSFVLSFRFAWPLP
;
A
#
# COMPACT_ATOMS: atom_id res chain seq x y z
N MET A 1 24.59 5.99 -5.40
CA MET A 1 23.76 5.00 -4.65
C MET A 1 24.27 4.81 -3.22
N GLU A 2 25.51 4.33 -3.02
CA GLU A 2 26.10 4.14 -1.68
C GLU A 2 26.05 5.40 -0.81
N GLU A 3 26.18 6.59 -1.41
CA GLU A 3 26.11 7.85 -0.68
C GLU A 3 24.68 8.22 -0.22
N ILE A 4 23.66 7.88 -1.01
CA ILE A 4 22.24 8.06 -0.65
C ILE A 4 21.87 7.06 0.45
N LEU A 5 22.29 5.79 0.30
CA LEU A 5 22.08 4.75 1.32
C LEU A 5 22.84 5.05 2.62
N LYS A 6 24.05 5.61 2.54
CA LYS A 6 24.80 6.13 3.71
C LYS A 6 24.11 7.34 4.35
N LYS A 7 23.52 8.25 3.56
CA LYS A 7 22.70 9.36 4.08
C LYS A 7 21.40 8.86 4.72
N CYS A 8 20.77 7.81 4.19
CA CYS A 8 19.62 7.15 4.81
C CYS A 8 19.98 6.50 6.14
N ARG A 9 21.14 5.83 6.24
CA ARG A 9 21.65 5.29 7.52
C ARG A 9 22.00 6.37 8.55
N ARG A 10 22.43 7.56 8.12
CA ARG A 10 22.88 8.66 9.00
C ARG A 10 21.78 9.62 9.44
N THR A 11 20.62 9.60 8.80
CA THR A 11 19.53 10.53 9.14
C THR A 11 18.40 9.76 9.84
N PRO A 12 18.14 9.99 11.14
CA PRO A 12 17.09 9.26 11.86
C PRO A 12 15.66 9.59 11.40
N ASN A 13 15.48 10.59 10.53
CA ASN A 13 14.19 10.99 9.99
C ASN A 13 14.16 10.85 8.46
N LEU A 14 13.80 9.65 7.98
CA LEU A 14 13.48 9.37 6.58
C LEU A 14 12.01 9.61 6.23
N ASN A 15 11.19 9.97 7.23
CA ASN A 15 9.73 10.08 7.14
C ASN A 15 9.25 10.97 5.98
N ASN A 16 10.04 11.98 5.59
CA ASN A 16 9.69 12.91 4.51
C ASN A 16 10.51 12.77 3.23
N ARG A 17 11.35 11.74 3.07
CA ARG A 17 12.24 11.63 1.90
C ARG A 17 11.75 10.56 0.92
N LEU A 18 11.67 10.93 -0.35
CA LEU A 18 11.32 10.05 -1.47
C LEU A 18 12.47 10.08 -2.49
N ILE A 19 12.85 8.92 -3.01
CA ILE A 19 13.85 8.80 -4.07
C ILE A 19 13.11 8.86 -5.41
N LEU A 20 13.33 9.90 -6.20
CA LEU A 20 12.79 9.97 -7.55
C LEU A 20 13.74 9.26 -8.54
N CYS A 21 13.19 8.40 -9.38
CA CYS A 21 13.94 7.59 -10.33
C CYS A 21 13.42 7.83 -11.75
N PRO A 22 14.28 7.98 -12.76
CA PRO A 22 13.83 8.15 -14.14
C PRO A 22 13.20 6.88 -14.72
N LEU A 23 13.44 5.70 -14.13
CA LEU A 23 13.04 4.41 -14.70
C LEU A 23 12.42 3.50 -13.64
N ASN A 24 11.31 2.83 -13.99
CA ASN A 24 10.61 1.89 -13.10
C ASN A 24 11.51 0.76 -12.57
N ARG A 25 12.40 0.23 -13.40
CA ARG A 25 13.37 -0.80 -12.96
C ARG A 25 14.25 -0.35 -11.80
N ASP A 26 14.57 0.95 -11.75
CA ASP A 26 15.39 1.51 -10.69
C ASP A 26 14.56 1.70 -9.42
N VAL A 27 13.28 2.06 -9.55
CA VAL A 27 12.32 2.14 -8.44
C VAL A 27 12.26 0.81 -7.69
N ASP A 28 12.02 -0.30 -8.39
CA ASP A 28 11.90 -1.61 -7.78
C ASP A 28 13.22 -2.04 -7.12
N ARG A 29 14.34 -1.82 -7.81
CA ARG A 29 15.68 -2.12 -7.30
C ARG A 29 15.99 -1.36 -6.01
N TYR A 30 15.64 -0.07 -5.95
CA TYR A 30 15.89 0.74 -4.75
C TYR A 30 14.92 0.40 -3.62
N ASN A 31 13.65 0.19 -3.92
CA ASN A 31 12.67 -0.23 -2.93
C ASN A 31 13.11 -1.55 -2.28
N ARG A 32 13.50 -2.56 -3.08
CA ARG A 32 13.97 -3.83 -2.54
C ARG A 32 15.22 -3.66 -1.67
N ARG A 33 16.22 -2.93 -2.16
CA ARG A 33 17.47 -2.72 -1.41
C ARG A 33 17.25 -1.95 -0.10
N ILE A 34 16.30 -1.02 -0.04
CA ILE A 34 15.97 -0.31 1.20
C ILE A 34 15.24 -1.23 2.17
N LEU A 35 14.31 -2.05 1.68
CA LEU A 35 13.62 -3.04 2.49
C LEU A 35 14.63 -4.02 3.13
N ASP A 36 15.60 -4.52 2.37
CA ASP A 36 16.66 -5.42 2.85
C ASP A 36 17.55 -4.81 3.94
N LEU A 37 17.66 -3.48 3.96
CA LEU A 37 18.44 -2.76 4.96
C LEU A 37 17.68 -2.54 6.27
N LEU A 38 16.35 -2.73 6.28
CA LEU A 38 15.56 -2.58 7.50
C LEU A 38 15.79 -3.79 8.42
N PRO A 39 16.00 -3.55 9.73
CA PRO A 39 16.08 -4.62 10.70
C PRO A 39 14.74 -5.35 10.82
N GLY A 40 14.78 -6.59 11.30
CA GLY A 40 13.59 -7.41 11.52
C GLY A 40 13.34 -8.44 10.43
N GLU A 41 12.39 -9.33 10.71
CA GLU A 41 11.97 -10.40 9.81
C GLU A 41 11.07 -9.86 8.70
N GLU A 42 11.27 -10.40 7.49
CA GLU A 42 10.43 -10.08 6.35
C GLU A 42 9.17 -10.93 6.35
N GLN A 43 8.02 -10.26 6.29
CA GLN A 43 6.74 -10.93 6.12
C GLN A 43 6.23 -10.71 4.70
N THR A 44 5.89 -11.81 4.03
CA THR A 44 5.28 -11.81 2.71
C THR A 44 3.78 -12.01 2.84
N TYR A 45 3.00 -11.12 2.21
CA TYR A 45 1.55 -11.26 2.03
C TYR A 45 1.24 -11.49 0.56
N LEU A 46 0.49 -12.56 0.27
CA LEU A 46 0.05 -12.90 -1.09
C LEU A 46 -1.41 -12.50 -1.27
N SER A 47 -1.78 -11.96 -2.43
CA SER A 47 -3.21 -11.79 -2.76
C SER A 47 -3.90 -13.15 -2.77
N ALA A 48 -5.09 -13.21 -2.18
CA ALA A 48 -5.95 -14.39 -2.30
C ALA A 48 -6.99 -14.08 -3.37
N ASP A 49 -6.88 -14.71 -4.54
CA ASP A 49 -7.77 -14.50 -5.68
C ASP A 49 -8.68 -15.73 -5.82
N SER A 50 -9.99 -15.51 -5.88
CA SER A 50 -11.03 -16.53 -6.02
C SER A 50 -11.99 -16.15 -7.14
N PRO A 51 -12.47 -17.12 -7.95
CA PRO A 51 -13.58 -16.87 -8.87
C PRO A 51 -14.78 -16.39 -8.06
N ALA A 52 -15.43 -15.30 -8.48
CA ALA A 52 -16.59 -14.81 -7.74
C ALA A 52 -17.79 -15.74 -7.95
N GLU A 53 -18.27 -16.37 -6.87
CA GLU A 53 -19.66 -16.83 -6.85
C GLU A 53 -20.56 -15.58 -6.83
N VAL A 54 -21.50 -15.53 -7.79
CA VAL A 54 -22.50 -14.48 -7.90
C VAL A 54 -23.56 -14.74 -6.83
N ASP A 55 -23.51 -13.99 -5.72
CA ASP A 55 -24.53 -14.03 -4.68
C ASP A 55 -25.67 -13.07 -5.06
N PRO A 56 -26.90 -13.55 -5.33
CA PRO A 56 -28.03 -12.69 -5.69
C PRO A 56 -28.52 -11.77 -4.57
N LEU A 57 -28.01 -11.92 -3.34
CA LEU A 57 -28.50 -11.23 -2.14
C LEU A 57 -27.44 -10.39 -1.42
N ALA A 58 -26.27 -10.16 -2.03
CA ALA A 58 -25.26 -9.24 -1.48
C ALA A 58 -25.73 -7.78 -1.64
N VAL A 59 -26.65 -7.39 -0.76
CA VAL A 59 -27.14 -6.03 -0.59
C VAL A 59 -25.96 -5.10 -0.30
N ASN A 60 -25.82 -4.12 -1.19
CA ASN A 60 -25.09 -2.87 -1.06
C ASN A 60 -25.03 -2.35 0.38
N VAL A 61 -23.83 -2.35 0.98
CA VAL A 61 -23.49 -1.43 2.06
C VAL A 61 -22.09 -0.88 1.81
N VAL A 62 -21.97 -0.05 0.79
CA VAL A 62 -21.09 1.12 0.83
C VAL A 62 -21.79 2.19 0.01
N ASP A 63 -22.25 3.26 0.66
CA ASP A 63 -22.73 4.48 0.01
C ASP A 63 -21.66 4.94 -0.99
N HIS A 64 -21.91 4.67 -2.26
CA HIS A 64 -21.18 5.28 -3.34
C HIS A 64 -21.69 6.71 -3.46
N ASP A 65 -21.01 7.64 -2.80
CA ASP A 65 -21.00 9.01 -3.28
C ASP A 65 -20.25 9.01 -4.61
N VAL A 66 -21.05 9.11 -5.67
CA VAL A 66 -20.69 8.92 -7.06
C VAL A 66 -20.08 10.22 -7.57
N SER A 67 -18.76 10.30 -7.57
CA SER A 67 -18.05 10.98 -8.64
C SER A 67 -16.68 10.34 -8.78
N GLU A 68 -16.61 9.43 -9.75
CA GLU A 68 -15.36 8.98 -10.36
C GLU A 68 -14.54 8.04 -9.46
N LEU A 69 -15.10 6.84 -9.23
CA LEU A 69 -14.28 5.63 -9.06
C LEU A 69 -13.34 5.53 -10.27
N ASN A 70 -12.13 6.05 -10.08
CA ASN A 70 -11.03 6.05 -11.04
C ASN A 70 -11.04 4.75 -11.84
N ALA A 71 -11.47 4.87 -13.09
CA ALA A 71 -11.44 3.83 -14.08
C ALA A 71 -10.09 3.13 -14.03
N PHE A 72 -10.12 1.85 -13.68
CA PHE A 72 -9.15 0.82 -14.04
C PHE A 72 -7.71 1.32 -14.25
N ASP A 73 -7.05 1.74 -13.16
CA ASP A 73 -5.60 1.94 -13.17
C ASP A 73 -4.97 0.65 -12.62
N PRO A 74 -4.14 -0.07 -13.40
CA PRO A 74 -3.34 -1.19 -12.90
C PRO A 74 -2.49 -0.82 -11.68
N ALA A 75 -2.22 0.48 -11.44
CA ALA A 75 -1.56 0.99 -10.26
C ALA A 75 -2.39 0.91 -8.96
N GLN A 76 -3.72 0.72 -9.06
CA GLN A 76 -4.62 0.56 -7.92
C GLN A 76 -4.79 -0.90 -7.48
N MET A 77 -4.34 -1.87 -8.29
CA MET A 77 -4.36 -3.26 -7.88
C MET A 77 -3.28 -3.47 -6.82
N PRO A 78 -3.64 -3.89 -5.59
CA PRO A 78 -2.65 -4.18 -4.58
C PRO A 78 -1.71 -5.27 -5.10
N PRO A 79 -0.40 -5.14 -4.84
CA PRO A 79 0.57 -6.05 -5.44
C PRO A 79 0.24 -7.51 -5.08
N HIS A 80 0.32 -8.41 -6.06
CA HIS A 80 0.11 -9.84 -5.86
C HIS A 80 1.00 -10.43 -4.75
N ARG A 81 2.15 -9.79 -4.53
CA ARG A 81 3.10 -10.12 -3.47
C ARG A 81 3.56 -8.84 -2.79
N LEU A 82 3.33 -8.75 -1.49
CA LEU A 82 3.67 -7.63 -0.66
C LEU A 82 4.65 -8.06 0.42
N GLU A 83 5.91 -7.66 0.27
CA GLU A 83 6.99 -7.95 1.21
C GLU A 83 7.21 -6.75 2.13
N LEU A 84 7.13 -6.96 3.45
CA LEU A 84 7.18 -5.90 4.45
C LEU A 84 8.07 -6.26 5.62
N ARG A 85 8.57 -5.24 6.31
CA ARG A 85 9.29 -5.34 7.59
C ARG A 85 8.77 -4.30 8.56
N VAL A 86 8.87 -4.57 9.86
CA VAL A 86 8.62 -3.56 10.89
C VAL A 86 9.59 -2.39 10.70
N GLY A 87 9.09 -1.16 10.84
CA GLY A 87 9.84 0.07 10.58
C GLY A 87 9.82 0.54 9.13
N ALA A 88 9.27 -0.25 8.21
CA ALA A 88 9.09 0.15 6.82
C ALA A 88 8.11 1.32 6.68
N ILE A 89 8.44 2.29 5.82
CA ILE A 89 7.50 3.31 5.35
C ILE A 89 6.68 2.74 4.19
N VAL A 90 5.37 2.77 4.35
CA VAL A 90 4.39 2.36 3.35
C VAL A 90 3.46 3.50 3.01
N MET A 91 2.80 3.39 1.86
CA MET A 91 1.86 4.36 1.35
C MET A 91 0.53 3.69 1.03
N LEU A 92 -0.58 4.31 1.40
CA LEU A 92 -1.90 3.86 0.97
C LEU A 92 -2.07 4.05 -0.54
N LEU A 93 -2.62 3.04 -1.22
CA LEU A 93 -2.88 3.06 -2.66
C LEU A 93 -4.30 3.52 -3.01
N ARG A 94 -5.19 3.64 -2.02
CA ARG A 94 -6.57 4.09 -2.20
C ARG A 94 -7.07 4.82 -0.96
N ASN A 95 -8.20 5.49 -1.11
CA ASN A 95 -8.90 6.09 0.00
C ASN A 95 -9.50 5.02 0.92
N VAL A 96 -9.19 5.09 2.21
CA VAL A 96 -9.75 4.23 3.27
C VAL A 96 -10.72 5.01 4.13
N ASN A 97 -10.31 6.20 4.58
CA ASN A 97 -11.17 7.12 5.30
C ASN A 97 -10.67 8.56 5.07
N VAL A 98 -11.30 9.25 4.13
CA VAL A 98 -10.92 10.62 3.75
C VAL A 98 -11.13 11.60 4.90
N GLN A 99 -12.20 11.42 5.69
CA GLN A 99 -12.52 12.31 6.82
C GLN A 99 -11.46 12.29 7.92
N LEU A 100 -10.76 11.15 8.08
CA LEU A 100 -9.66 10.96 9.01
C LEU A 100 -8.27 11.20 8.37
N GLY A 101 -8.20 11.60 7.10
CA GLY A 101 -6.93 11.82 6.40
C GLY A 101 -6.18 10.53 6.05
N MET A 102 -6.90 9.42 5.88
CA MET A 102 -6.41 8.14 5.34
C MET A 102 -6.81 8.03 3.86
N CYS A 103 -6.19 8.85 3.03
CA CYS A 103 -6.41 8.91 1.58
C CYS A 103 -5.25 8.24 0.82
N ASN A 104 -5.41 8.11 -0.49
CA ASN A 104 -4.32 7.71 -1.38
C ASN A 104 -3.09 8.62 -1.16
N GLY A 105 -1.90 8.03 -1.06
CA GLY A 105 -0.67 8.75 -0.78
C GLY A 105 -0.36 8.97 0.70
N THR A 106 -1.26 8.62 1.64
CA THR A 106 -0.96 8.71 3.08
C THR A 106 0.20 7.78 3.42
N ARG A 107 1.29 8.35 3.95
CA ARG A 107 2.47 7.58 4.38
C ARG A 107 2.38 7.21 5.85
N MET A 108 2.86 6.01 6.14
CA MET A 108 2.76 5.38 7.44
C MET A 108 3.99 4.54 7.71
N ILE A 109 4.36 4.36 8.98
CA ILE A 109 5.42 3.44 9.41
C ILE A 109 4.77 2.19 9.98
N ILE A 110 5.20 1.02 9.53
CA ILE A 110 4.77 -0.26 10.10
C ILE A 110 5.33 -0.40 11.51
N THR A 111 4.45 -0.63 12.48
CA THR A 111 4.83 -0.91 13.86
C THR A 111 4.73 -2.40 14.19
N GLU A 112 3.74 -3.09 13.62
CA GLU A 112 3.54 -4.53 13.81
C GLU A 112 2.94 -5.17 12.55
N LEU A 113 3.33 -6.41 12.31
CA LEU A 113 2.86 -7.24 11.20
C LEU A 113 2.14 -8.47 11.77
N HIS A 114 0.85 -8.60 11.46
CA HIS A 114 0.04 -9.78 11.78
C HIS A 114 -0.52 -10.38 10.49
N SER A 115 -1.04 -11.61 10.52
CA SER A 115 -1.49 -12.33 9.32
C SER A 115 -2.57 -11.60 8.50
N ASN A 116 -3.52 -10.94 9.19
CA ASN A 116 -4.67 -10.29 8.55
C ASN A 116 -4.79 -8.79 8.85
N VAL A 117 -3.89 -8.25 9.66
CA VAL A 117 -3.90 -6.85 10.08
C VAL A 117 -2.47 -6.33 10.11
N ILE A 118 -2.24 -5.16 9.54
CA ILE A 118 -0.97 -4.45 9.67
C ILE A 118 -1.22 -3.23 10.56
N ARG A 119 -0.41 -3.09 11.61
CA ARG A 119 -0.47 -1.92 12.48
C ARG A 119 0.52 -0.88 11.98
N CYS A 120 0.02 0.32 11.72
CA CYS A 120 0.77 1.39 11.10
C CYS A 120 0.59 2.68 11.89
N ARG A 121 1.67 3.45 12.04
CA ARG A 121 1.64 4.82 12.58
C ARG A 121 1.67 5.83 11.45
N ILE A 122 0.69 6.74 11.41
CA ILE A 122 0.61 7.76 10.36
C ILE A 122 1.70 8.81 10.58
N ILE A 123 2.45 9.12 9.51
CA ILE A 123 3.55 10.10 9.56
C ILE A 123 3.31 11.33 8.69
N ASN A 124 2.23 11.38 7.91
CA ASN A 124 1.84 12.59 7.19
C ASN A 124 1.29 13.63 8.18
N GLU A 125 2.01 14.74 8.33
CA GLU A 125 1.64 15.84 9.24
C GLU A 125 0.31 16.52 8.87
N SER A 126 -0.10 16.46 7.60
CA SER A 126 -1.38 16.98 7.13
C SER A 126 -2.58 16.09 7.50
N SER A 127 -2.35 14.87 7.99
CA SER A 127 -3.43 13.96 8.39
C SER A 127 -3.97 14.35 9.77
N ARG A 128 -5.30 14.32 9.94
CA ARG A 128 -5.94 14.49 11.26
C ARG A 128 -5.53 13.40 12.26
N MET A 129 -5.05 12.27 11.75
CA MET A 129 -4.58 11.14 12.53
C MET A 129 -3.04 11.12 12.64
N PHE A 130 -2.36 12.26 12.47
CA PHE A 130 -0.90 12.34 12.58
C PHE A 130 -0.41 11.73 13.91
N ASN A 131 0.63 10.90 13.80
CA ASN A 131 1.24 10.13 14.90
C ASN A 131 0.31 9.11 15.58
N GLN A 132 -0.93 8.93 15.11
CA GLN A 132 -1.83 7.89 15.59
C GLN A 132 -1.49 6.54 14.97
N VAL A 133 -1.71 5.50 15.77
CA VAL A 133 -1.57 4.11 15.35
C VAL A 133 -2.93 3.59 14.89
N VAL A 134 -2.96 3.03 13.68
CA VAL A 134 -4.18 2.49 13.07
C VAL A 134 -3.95 1.05 12.63
N ASN A 135 -5.04 0.28 12.62
CA ASN A 135 -5.06 -1.09 12.12
C ASN A 135 -5.56 -1.09 10.68
N LEU A 136 -4.75 -1.60 9.77
CA LEU A 136 -5.13 -1.79 8.37
C LEU A 136 -5.47 -3.26 8.14
N PRO A 137 -6.75 -3.62 7.98
CA PRO A 137 -7.14 -4.97 7.60
C PRO A 137 -6.88 -5.22 6.11
N ARG A 138 -6.98 -6.49 5.69
CA ARG A 138 -7.05 -6.84 4.27
C ARG A 138 -8.35 -6.32 3.68
N PHE A 139 -8.29 -5.77 2.48
CA PHE A 139 -9.46 -5.31 1.74
C PHE A 139 -9.84 -6.36 0.70
N LYS A 140 -11.14 -6.59 0.57
CA LYS A 140 -11.69 -7.31 -0.57
C LYS A 140 -11.74 -6.37 -1.77
N PHE A 141 -11.40 -6.87 -2.94
CA PHE A 141 -11.52 -6.17 -4.21
C PHE A 141 -12.15 -7.09 -5.25
N GLU A 142 -12.86 -6.50 -6.20
CA GLU A 142 -13.47 -7.19 -7.31
C GLU A 142 -12.88 -6.61 -8.60
N PHE A 143 -12.52 -7.47 -9.54
CA PHE A 143 -11.91 -7.08 -10.80
C PHE A 143 -12.52 -7.88 -11.95
N ASP A 144 -12.80 -7.20 -13.06
CA ASP A 144 -13.26 -7.83 -14.29
C ASP A 144 -12.06 -8.46 -15.01
N GLY A 145 -11.98 -9.79 -14.93
CA GLY A 145 -10.99 -10.58 -15.66
C GLY A 145 -11.27 -10.50 -17.15
N SER A 146 -10.61 -9.57 -17.85
CA SER A 146 -10.79 -9.38 -19.28
C SER A 146 -10.44 -10.65 -20.08
N ARG A 147 -11.48 -11.43 -20.40
CA ARG A 147 -11.69 -12.23 -21.62
C ARG A 147 -13.07 -12.90 -21.67
N GLN A 148 -13.78 -13.06 -20.55
CA GLN A 148 -15.12 -13.68 -20.52
C GLN A 148 -16.14 -13.04 -19.56
N GLY A 149 -15.85 -11.88 -18.95
CA GLY A 149 -16.79 -11.23 -18.01
C GLY A 149 -16.91 -11.94 -16.66
N GLU A 150 -15.92 -12.76 -16.29
CA GLU A 150 -15.84 -13.36 -14.97
C GLU A 150 -15.24 -12.37 -13.97
N LEU A 151 -16.05 -11.98 -12.99
CA LEU A 151 -15.60 -11.20 -11.85
C LEU A 151 -14.69 -12.08 -10.98
N THR A 152 -13.47 -11.61 -10.73
CA THR A 152 -12.54 -12.23 -9.79
C THR A 152 -12.58 -11.44 -8.49
N LYS A 153 -12.84 -12.14 -7.37
CA LYS A 153 -12.79 -11.58 -6.02
C LYS A 153 -11.41 -11.83 -5.43
N GLY A 154 -10.69 -10.76 -5.10
CA GLY A 154 -9.38 -10.80 -4.46
C GLY A 154 -9.41 -10.24 -3.04
N THR A 155 -8.47 -10.65 -2.18
CA THR A 155 -8.24 -10.05 -0.85
C THR A 155 -6.76 -9.72 -0.66
N SER A 156 -6.44 -8.46 -0.40
CA SER A 156 -5.05 -7.99 -0.18
C SER A 156 -5.00 -6.68 0.62
N PHE A 157 -3.81 -6.27 1.06
CA PHE A 157 -3.63 -4.97 1.72
C PHE A 157 -3.50 -3.86 0.68
N VAL A 158 -4.16 -2.73 0.94
CA VAL A 158 -4.22 -1.58 0.02
C VAL A 158 -3.06 -0.61 0.22
N LEU A 159 -1.88 -1.16 0.43
CA LEU A 159 -0.67 -0.42 0.71
C LEU A 159 0.49 -0.95 -0.11
N SER A 160 1.47 -0.08 -0.31
CA SER A 160 2.70 -0.41 -1.02
C SER A 160 3.89 0.13 -0.25
N PHE A 161 4.96 -0.65 -0.19
CA PHE A 161 6.26 -0.15 0.23
C PHE A 161 6.80 0.83 -0.82
N ARG A 162 7.00 2.09 -0.43
CA ARG A 162 7.37 3.17 -1.37
C ARG A 162 8.41 4.10 -0.76
N PHE A 163 9.68 3.82 -1.03
CA PHE A 163 10.79 4.76 -0.79
C PHE A 163 11.32 5.38 -2.10
N ALA A 164 11.09 4.73 -3.23
CA ALA A 164 11.38 5.22 -4.55
C ALA A 164 10.10 5.36 -5.40
N TRP A 165 10.08 6.34 -6.29
CA TRP A 165 8.97 6.65 -7.19
C TRP A 165 9.48 7.05 -8.58
N PRO A 166 8.80 6.67 -9.67
CA PRO A 166 9.19 7.11 -11.00
C PRO A 166 9.01 8.62 -11.18
N LEU A 167 9.86 9.26 -11.97
CA LEU A 167 9.62 10.63 -12.42
C LEU A 167 8.37 10.68 -13.32
N PRO A 168 7.53 11.71 -13.19
CA PRO A 168 6.39 11.93 -14.07
C PRO A 168 6.82 12.22 -15.52
#